data_AF-A0A9D4VKY9-F1
#
_entry.id   AF-A0A9D4VKY9-F1
#
_cell.length_a   1.000
_cell.length_b   1.000
_cell.length_c   1.000
_cell.angle_alpha   90.00
_cell.angle_beta   90.00
_cell.angle_gamma   90.00
#
_symmetry.space_group_name_H-M   'P 1'
#
loop_
_entity.id
_entity.type
_entity.pdbx_description
1 polymer ?
#
loop_
_entity_poly.entity_id
_entity_poly.type
_entity_poly.pdbx_seq_one_letter_code
_entity_poly.pdbx_strand_id
1 'polypeptide(L)'
;MTKQTAQACVVAVISFYLFMKLTPSIPQPQSYHDFADKREFLGIPNAFNVISNFPFMVIGLIGVMLCHHRNYLNFSLQGELWGWTCFYVAVTSVAFGSSYYHLGPNDNGLVWDRLPVSSFFLGSLIQSLPRF
;
A
#
# COMPACT_ATOMS: atom_id res chain seq x y z
N MET A 1 -16.11 -6.44 -19.90
CA MET A 1 -14.73 -6.40 -20.46
C MET A 1 -14.73 -7.15 -21.78
N THR A 2 -14.19 -6.59 -22.85
CA THR A 2 -14.09 -7.29 -24.14
C THR A 2 -12.86 -8.20 -24.13
N LYS A 3 -12.83 -9.24 -24.98
CA LYS A 3 -11.67 -10.14 -25.12
C LYS A 3 -10.37 -9.36 -25.40
N GLN A 4 -10.47 -8.28 -26.16
CA GLN A 4 -9.35 -7.40 -26.51
C GLN A 4 -8.79 -6.67 -25.28
N THR A 5 -9.65 -6.17 -24.38
CA THR A 5 -9.20 -5.54 -23.13
C THR A 5 -8.48 -6.55 -22.24
N ALA A 6 -9.00 -7.77 -22.11
CA ALA A 6 -8.36 -8.80 -21.31
C ALA A 6 -6.98 -9.20 -21.87
N GLN A 7 -6.86 -9.34 -23.19
CA GLN A 7 -5.58 -9.61 -23.86
C GLN A 7 -4.57 -8.48 -23.63
N ALA A 8 -5.00 -7.22 -23.75
CA ALA A 8 -4.14 -6.07 -23.49
C ALA A 8 -3.63 -6.04 -22.04
N CYS A 9 -4.50 -6.33 -21.06
CA CYS A 9 -4.09 -6.44 -19.66
C CYS A 9 -3.06 -7.55 -19.44
N VAL A 10 -3.27 -8.74 -20.01
CA VAL A 10 -2.33 -9.86 -19.89
C VAL A 10 -0.98 -9.49 -20.49
N VAL A 11 -0.95 -8.91 -21.69
CA VAL A 11 0.29 -8.45 -22.33
C VAL A 11 0.99 -7.40 -21.47
N ALA A 12 0.27 -6.42 -20.93
CA ALA A 12 0.85 -5.39 -20.06
C ALA A 12 1.49 -6.00 -18.79
N VAL A 13 0.81 -6.94 -18.14
CA VAL A 13 1.33 -7.64 -16.94
C VAL A 13 2.60 -8.45 -17.29
N ILE A 14 2.59 -9.17 -18.40
CA ILE A 14 3.74 -9.95 -18.86
C ILE A 14 4.92 -9.03 -19.20
N SER A 15 4.68 -7.96 -19.97
CA SER A 15 5.70 -6.97 -20.33
C SER A 15 6.31 -6.31 -19.10
N PHE A 16 5.48 -5.94 -18.11
CA PHE A 16 5.96 -5.37 -16.86
C PHE A 16 6.81 -6.37 -16.05
N TYR A 17 6.36 -7.62 -15.92
CA TYR A 17 7.13 -8.67 -15.24
C TYR A 17 8.49 -8.92 -15.92
N LEU A 18 8.51 -8.98 -17.25
CA LEU A 18 9.75 -9.11 -18.02
C LEU A 18 10.66 -7.91 -17.82
N PHE A 19 10.12 -6.69 -17.83
CA PHE A 19 10.89 -5.47 -17.53
C PHE A 19 11.52 -5.51 -16.14
N MET A 20 10.79 -5.95 -15.11
CA MET A 20 11.33 -6.11 -13.76
C MET A 20 12.46 -7.17 -13.68
N LYS A 21 12.40 -8.22 -14.50
CA LYS A 21 13.45 -9.25 -14.57
C LYS A 21 14.69 -8.82 -15.34
N LEU A 22 14.52 -8.03 -16.40
CA LEU A 22 15.60 -7.62 -17.31
C LEU A 22 16.35 -6.39 -16.80
N THR A 23 15.70 -5.55 -16.00
CA THR A 23 16.34 -4.39 -15.40
C THR A 23 17.17 -4.82 -14.19
N PRO A 24 18.46 -4.44 -14.10
CA PRO A 24 19.26 -4.75 -12.92
C PRO A 24 18.60 -4.15 -11.67
N SER A 25 18.53 -4.93 -10.60
CA SER A 25 18.07 -4.43 -9.31
C SER A 25 19.00 -3.31 -8.86
N ILE A 26 18.44 -2.17 -8.47
CA ILE A 26 19.22 -1.09 -7.88
C ILE A 26 19.51 -1.50 -6.43
N PRO A 27 20.77 -1.85 -6.08
CA PRO A 27 21.08 -2.32 -4.74
C PRO A 27 20.84 -1.19 -3.75
N GLN A 28 20.09 -1.48 -2.70
CA GLN A 28 19.85 -0.52 -1.64
C GLN A 28 21.01 -0.56 -0.63
N PRO A 29 21.56 0.59 -0.21
CA PRO A 29 22.59 0.61 0.81
C PRO A 29 22.07 -0.02 2.10
N GLN A 30 22.82 -0.95 2.69
CA GLN A 30 22.41 -1.63 3.93
C GLN A 30 22.28 -0.68 5.12
N SER A 31 23.00 0.46 5.10
CA SER A 31 22.84 1.55 6.07
C SER A 31 21.44 2.16 6.07
N TYR A 32 20.60 1.89 5.06
CA TYR A 32 19.21 2.30 5.08
C TYR A 32 18.43 1.68 6.25
N HIS A 33 18.79 0.47 6.70
CA HIS A 33 18.15 -0.15 7.85
C HIS A 33 18.46 0.55 9.18
N ASP A 34 19.43 1.48 9.21
CA ASP A 34 19.76 2.25 10.39
C ASP A 34 18.81 3.40 10.68
N PHE A 35 17.92 3.73 9.74
CA PHE A 35 16.80 4.64 9.99
C PHE A 35 15.73 4.06 10.91
N ALA A 36 15.71 2.72 11.09
CA ALA A 36 14.81 2.10 12.05
C ALA A 36 15.20 2.50 13.48
N ASP A 37 14.19 2.81 14.29
CA ASP A 37 14.29 3.01 15.73
C ASP A 37 15.07 1.84 16.34
N LYS A 38 15.95 2.14 17.30
CA LYS A 38 16.80 1.12 17.93
C LYS A 38 16.36 0.77 19.35
N ARG A 39 15.24 1.37 19.81
CA ARG A 39 14.69 1.16 21.15
C ARG A 39 13.74 -0.03 21.16
N GLU A 40 13.87 -0.84 22.19
CA GLU A 40 12.91 -1.89 22.50
C GLU A 40 11.94 -1.38 23.57
N PHE A 41 10.65 -1.65 23.40
CA PHE A 41 9.62 -1.33 24.37
C PHE A 41 8.59 -2.45 24.42
N LEU A 42 8.26 -2.94 25.63
CA LEU A 42 7.32 -4.05 25.84
C LEU A 42 7.67 -5.35 25.07
N GLY A 43 8.96 -5.61 24.84
CA GLY A 43 9.42 -6.78 24.07
C GLY A 43 9.30 -6.62 22.55
N ILE A 44 8.95 -5.42 22.07
CA ILE A 44 8.83 -5.11 20.64
C ILE A 44 10.13 -4.40 20.21
N PRO A 45 10.93 -4.96 19.29
CA PRO A 45 12.07 -4.26 18.71
C PRO A 45 11.60 -3.09 17.83
N ASN A 46 12.39 -2.02 17.77
CA ASN A 46 12.11 -0.82 16.97
C ASN A 46 10.71 -0.26 17.29
N ALA A 47 10.36 -0.27 18.58
CA ALA A 47 8.98 -0.23 19.04
C ALA A 47 8.21 0.98 18.54
N PHE A 48 8.83 2.16 18.50
CA PHE A 48 8.10 3.35 18.09
C PHE A 48 7.77 3.36 16.60
N ASN A 49 8.57 2.72 15.75
CA ASN A 49 8.15 2.51 14.35
C ASN A 49 6.92 1.61 14.28
N VAL A 50 6.95 0.46 14.97
CA VAL A 50 5.85 -0.51 14.97
C VAL A 50 4.57 0.09 15.55
N ILE A 51 4.65 0.76 16.70
CA ILE A 51 3.48 1.37 17.36
C ILE A 51 2.90 2.52 16.53
N SER A 52 3.76 3.32 15.89
CA SER A 52 3.31 4.44 15.04
C SER A 52 2.51 4.00 13.80
N ASN A 53 2.51 2.71 13.47
CA ASN A 53 1.70 2.14 12.39
C ASN A 53 0.23 1.91 12.78
N PHE A 54 -0.08 1.85 14.08
CA PHE A 54 -1.44 1.55 14.57
C PHE A 54 -2.50 2.57 14.08
N PRO A 55 -2.25 3.90 14.07
CA PRO A 55 -3.19 4.87 13.53
C PRO A 55 -3.59 4.61 12.07
N PHE A 56 -2.66 4.15 11.21
CA PHE A 56 -2.97 3.83 9.82
C PHE A 56 -3.95 2.66 9.73
N MET A 57 -3.78 1.62 10.54
CA MET A 57 -4.72 0.50 10.61
C MET A 57 -6.12 0.98 11.02
N VAL A 58 -6.21 1.81 12.06
CA VAL A 58 -7.49 2.32 12.55
C VAL A 58 -8.19 3.17 11.49
N ILE A 59 -7.49 4.14 10.89
CA ILE A 59 -8.04 5.03 9.86
C ILE A 59 -8.46 4.22 8.62
N GLY A 60 -7.63 3.28 8.19
CA GLY A 60 -7.91 2.41 7.06
C GLY A 60 -9.17 1.56 7.26
N LEU A 61 -9.30 0.90 8.41
CA LEU A 61 -10.48 0.08 8.73
C LEU A 61 -11.76 0.93 8.83
N ILE A 62 -11.70 2.08 9.51
CA ILE A 62 -12.83 3.02 9.58
C ILE A 62 -13.23 3.48 8.17
N GLY A 63 -12.26 3.82 7.33
CA GLY A 63 -12.52 4.23 5.96
C GLY A 63 -13.21 3.16 5.12
N VAL A 64 -12.75 1.90 5.19
CA VAL A 64 -13.42 0.77 4.53
C VAL A 64 -14.85 0.61 5.04
N MET A 65 -15.07 0.67 6.36
CA MET A 65 -16.41 0.57 6.94
C MET A 65 -17.33 1.69 6.45
N LEU A 66 -16.86 2.95 6.43
CA LEU A 66 -17.62 4.10 5.96
C LEU A 66 -17.95 4.03 4.46
N CYS A 67 -17.04 3.48 3.65
CA CYS A 67 -17.30 3.27 2.21
C CYS A 67 -18.51 2.38 1.98
N HIS A 68 -18.69 1.34 2.80
CA HIS A 68 -19.76 0.36 2.64
C HIS A 68 -20.98 0.61 3.57
N HIS A 69 -20.94 1.63 4.43
CA HIS A 69 -22.02 1.91 5.36
C HIS A 69 -23.06 2.83 4.74
N ARG A 70 -24.27 2.32 4.43
CA ARG A 70 -25.50 3.08 4.11
C ARG A 70 -25.31 4.32 3.21
N ASN A 71 -24.44 4.23 2.21
CA ASN A 71 -24.05 5.35 1.35
C ASN A 71 -23.60 6.62 2.12
N TYR A 72 -22.93 6.45 3.26
CA TYR A 72 -22.51 7.53 4.15
C TYR A 72 -21.66 8.60 3.45
N LEU A 73 -20.80 8.16 2.52
CA LEU A 73 -19.93 9.03 1.72
C LEU A 73 -20.62 9.57 0.45
N ASN A 74 -21.91 9.26 0.24
CA ASN A 74 -22.72 9.68 -0.90
C ASN A 74 -22.04 9.45 -2.26
N PHE A 75 -21.55 8.24 -2.49
CA PHE A 75 -20.96 7.87 -3.78
C PHE A 75 -22.05 7.81 -4.85
N SER A 76 -21.79 8.48 -5.97
CA SER A 76 -22.70 8.53 -7.11
C SER A 76 -22.41 7.40 -8.10
N LEU A 77 -21.16 6.93 -8.15
CA LEU A 77 -20.68 5.94 -9.10
C LEU A 77 -20.10 4.73 -8.36
N GLN A 78 -20.35 3.53 -8.88
CA GLN A 78 -19.75 2.29 -8.37
C GLN A 78 -18.20 2.35 -8.40
N GLY A 79 -17.63 3.09 -9.37
CA GLY A 79 -16.19 3.31 -9.48
C GLY A 79 -15.60 4.13 -8.32
N GLU A 80 -16.36 5.09 -7.76
CA GLU A 80 -15.93 5.85 -6.59
C GLU A 80 -15.84 4.94 -5.36
N LEU A 81 -16.85 4.11 -5.13
CA LEU A 81 -16.84 3.12 -4.05
C LEU A 81 -15.59 2.23 -4.14
N TRP A 82 -15.34 1.62 -5.31
CA TRP A 82 -14.16 0.78 -5.49
C TRP A 82 -12.85 1.54 -5.32
N GLY A 83 -12.76 2.76 -5.84
CA GLY A 83 -11.58 3.61 -5.70
C GLY A 83 -11.26 3.93 -4.24
N TRP A 84 -12.26 4.33 -3.46
CA TRP A 84 -12.11 4.63 -2.04
C TRP A 84 -11.85 3.39 -1.19
N THR A 85 -12.53 2.28 -1.48
CA THR A 85 -12.26 0.99 -0.82
C THR A 85 -10.81 0.56 -1.06
N CYS A 86 -10.32 0.59 -2.31
CA CYS A 86 -8.93 0.26 -2.62
C CYS A 86 -7.93 1.16 -1.89
N PHE A 87 -8.22 2.46 -1.79
CA PHE A 87 -7.38 3.40 -1.05
C PHE A 87 -7.31 3.06 0.44
N TYR A 88 -8.44 2.85 1.12
CA TYR A 88 -8.43 2.54 2.55
C TYR A 88 -7.88 1.13 2.86
N VAL A 89 -8.03 0.18 1.94
CA VAL A 89 -7.33 -1.11 2.01
C VAL A 89 -5.81 -0.90 1.92
N ALA A 90 -5.34 -0.03 1.02
CA ALA A 90 -3.91 0.31 0.93
C ALA A 90 -3.41 1.01 2.21
N VAL A 91 -4.18 1.93 2.79
CA VAL A 91 -3.85 2.55 4.09
C VAL A 91 -3.74 1.49 5.19
N THR A 92 -4.67 0.53 5.23
CA THR A 92 -4.63 -0.55 6.21
C THR A 92 -3.40 -1.45 6.02
N SER A 93 -3.04 -1.75 4.77
CA SER A 93 -1.89 -2.60 4.46
C SER A 93 -0.53 -1.94 4.77
N VAL A 94 -0.45 -0.59 4.78
CA VAL A 94 0.75 0.15 5.27
C VAL A 94 1.09 -0.30 6.69
N ALA A 95 0.09 -0.42 7.57
CA ALA A 95 0.34 -0.77 8.96
C ALA A 95 1.00 -2.15 9.10
N PHE A 96 0.55 -3.13 8.31
CA PHE A 96 1.10 -4.48 8.31
C PHE A 96 2.48 -4.54 7.65
N GLY A 97 2.63 -3.96 6.46
CA GLY A 97 3.89 -3.97 5.71
C GLY A 97 5.02 -3.28 6.47
N SER A 98 4.72 -2.10 7.02
CA SER A 98 5.70 -1.32 7.77
C SER A 98 6.06 -1.96 9.10
N SER A 99 5.07 -2.50 9.83
CA SER A 99 5.37 -3.22 11.08
C SER A 99 6.21 -4.47 10.83
N TYR A 100 5.90 -5.24 9.77
CA TYR A 100 6.68 -6.42 9.40
C TYR A 100 8.14 -6.08 9.09
N TYR A 101 8.38 -4.99 8.35
CA TYR A 101 9.73 -4.48 8.11
C TYR A 101 10.43 -4.06 9.41
N HIS A 102 9.76 -3.28 10.25
CA HIS A 102 10.40 -2.73 11.46
C HIS A 102 10.63 -3.76 12.56
N LEU A 103 9.89 -4.87 12.59
CA LEU A 103 10.17 -5.98 13.50
C LEU A 103 11.48 -6.71 13.17
N GLY A 104 11.92 -6.67 11.91
CA GLY A 104 13.17 -7.28 11.47
C GLY A 104 13.67 -6.66 10.18
N PRO A 105 14.32 -5.48 10.22
CA PRO A 105 14.70 -4.73 9.02
C PRO A 105 15.61 -5.54 8.10
N ASN A 106 15.14 -5.75 6.87
CA ASN A 106 15.89 -6.38 5.79
C ASN A 106 15.30 -5.97 4.43
N ASP A 107 16.03 -6.23 3.35
CA ASP A 107 15.63 -5.84 1.99
C ASP A 107 14.28 -6.42 1.57
N ASN A 108 13.97 -7.66 1.97
CA ASN A 108 12.70 -8.31 1.64
C ASN A 108 11.52 -7.67 2.39
N GLY A 109 11.68 -7.37 3.67
CA GLY A 109 10.71 -6.63 4.48
C GLY A 109 10.44 -5.24 3.92
N LEU A 110 11.48 -4.58 3.40
CA LEU A 110 11.38 -3.23 2.86
C LEU A 110 10.49 -3.15 1.61
N VAL A 111 10.44 -4.22 0.81
CA VAL A 111 9.47 -4.32 -0.31
C VAL A 111 8.04 -4.23 0.24
N TRP A 112 7.75 -4.95 1.32
CA TRP A 112 6.43 -4.95 1.95
C TRP A 112 6.08 -3.64 2.64
N ASP A 113 7.06 -2.86 3.09
CA ASP A 113 6.85 -1.50 3.62
C ASP A 113 6.50 -0.49 2.50
N ARG A 114 7.14 -0.61 1.32
CA ARG A 114 6.96 0.34 0.21
C ARG A 114 5.78 0.06 -0.70
N LEU A 115 5.40 -1.22 -0.88
CA LEU A 115 4.29 -1.61 -1.76
C LEU A 115 2.94 -0.97 -1.35
N PRO A 116 2.56 -0.96 -0.07
CA PRO A 116 1.34 -0.27 0.38
C PRO A 116 1.39 1.23 0.17
N VAL A 117 2.54 1.85 0.45
CA VAL A 117 2.73 3.31 0.34
C VAL A 117 2.59 3.77 -1.12
N SER A 118 3.17 3.05 -2.07
CA SER A 118 3.01 3.37 -3.50
C SER A 118 1.56 3.20 -3.98
N SER A 119 0.88 2.17 -3.49
CA SER A 119 -0.54 1.92 -3.78
C SER A 119 -1.45 3.03 -3.22
N PHE A 120 -1.12 3.56 -2.04
CA PHE A 120 -1.79 4.72 -1.44
C PHE A 120 -1.70 5.96 -2.33
N PHE A 121 -0.49 6.32 -2.78
CA PHE A 121 -0.29 7.49 -3.65
C PHE A 121 -1.06 7.35 -4.97
N LEU A 122 -1.04 6.17 -5.59
CA LEU A 122 -1.79 5.92 -6.81
C LEU A 122 -3.30 6.05 -6.60
N GLY A 123 -3.84 5.49 -5.52
CA GLY A 123 -5.25 5.62 -5.18
C GLY A 123 -5.67 7.08 -4.95
N SER A 124 -4.84 7.85 -4.26
CA SER A 124 -5.10 9.29 -4.02
C SER A 124 -5.11 10.11 -5.31
N LEU A 125 -4.20 9.83 -6.25
CA LEU A 125 -4.15 10.50 -7.54
C LEU A 125 -5.40 10.22 -8.37
N ILE A 126 -5.83 8.96 -8.44
CA ILE A 126 -7.03 8.56 -9.21
C ILE A 126 -8.27 9.30 -8.70
N GLN A 127 -8.40 9.45 -7.38
CA GLN A 127 -9.55 10.13 -6.77
C GLN A 127 -9.51 11.66 -6.89
N SER A 128 -8.32 12.23 -7.09
CA SER A 128 -8.17 13.69 -7.29
C SER A 128 -8.59 14.18 -8.68
N LEU A 129 -8.83 13.26 -9.62
CA LEU A 129 -9.25 13.62 -10.98
C LEU A 129 -10.68 14.20 -10.98
N PRO A 130 -10.95 15.20 -11.84
CA PRO A 130 -12.27 15.81 -11.93
C PRO A 130 -13.33 14.77 -12.32
N ARG A 131 -14.50 14.90 -11.68
CA ARG A 131 -15.68 14.08 -11.97
C ARG A 131 -16.24 14.54 -13.32
N PHE A 132 -16.13 13.72 -14.35
CA PHE A 132 -16.73 13.96 -15.67
C PHE A 132 -18.17 13.44 -15.73
#